data_AF-A0A0F9S2X6-F1
#
_entry.id   AF-A0A0F9S2X6-F1
#
_cell.length_a   1.000
_cell.length_b   1.000
_cell.length_c   1.000
_cell.angle_alpha   90.00
_cell.angle_beta   90.00
_cell.angle_gamma   90.00
#
_symmetry.space_group_name_H-M   'P 1'
#
loop_
_entity.id
_entity.type
_entity.pdbx_description
1 polymer ?
#
loop_
_entity_poly.entity_id
_entity_poly.type
_entity_poly.pdbx_seq_one_letter_code
_entity_poly.pdbx_strand_id
1 'polypeptide(L)'
;MPTSWFAVDHDGLRELVAAKPAWFAIAELAQNSWDEDSTKVSIMLEKLPGRPAARLVVEDDNPEGFRNLTHAFTLFARSDKRSDPEKRGRFNLGEKLVLARCIEAEVSTTKGTVVFNQDGTRTRRRLKRDQGTVFTGIIRMNSDEFLHACSAVQMLHPPIPTTFNGILIEQQTPIKTFEAKLPTVMADQDGALRRTTRKTEIRIYKVRSNSERPCIYEMGIPVVATDDAYHVDVQQKVPLNMDRDNVPPSYLRKLRAVVLNHTADLLSNYEITESWVDAALEDSNIKSAAVQTVIKARFGNKVVTADPSDREAENNAKAAGYRVIHGGSFSKRQWEAIKQAEVMPPAGQVFPTKHVEYSAGGTPEKIIPVEDWTKEMQAVATIAEDAARTALDIRHLSIIMVNDPKHNGNRFAAWYCDGRLHFNYRVLGKSWFRKQNREQQLELIIHELAHAVESNHLSTRYHEACCNIGAKLVLWRLRT
;
A
#
# COMPACT_ATOMS: atom_id res chain seq x y z
N MET A 1 -57.06 6.44 8.04
CA MET A 1 -55.88 5.62 7.68
C MET A 1 -55.67 4.62 8.80
N PRO A 2 -55.34 3.35 8.53
CA PRO A 2 -54.89 2.47 9.60
C PRO A 2 -53.71 3.14 10.32
N THR A 3 -53.70 3.12 11.64
CA THR A 3 -52.60 3.60 12.47
C THR A 3 -51.33 2.90 12.00
N SER A 4 -50.40 3.66 11.41
CA SER A 4 -49.14 3.10 10.94
C SER A 4 -48.36 2.53 12.11
N TRP A 5 -47.59 1.47 11.87
CA TRP A 5 -46.71 0.90 12.89
C TRP A 5 -45.63 1.89 13.35
N PHE A 6 -45.23 2.82 12.47
CA PHE A 6 -44.23 3.85 12.73
C PHE A 6 -44.77 5.23 12.34
N ALA A 7 -44.36 6.25 13.12
CA ALA A 7 -44.49 7.67 12.81
C ALA A 7 -43.09 8.30 12.86
N VAL A 8 -42.90 9.42 12.18
CA VAL A 8 -41.61 10.13 12.11
C VAL A 8 -41.75 11.44 12.86
N ASP A 9 -40.91 11.64 13.86
CA ASP A 9 -40.75 12.94 14.51
C ASP A 9 -39.82 13.83 13.68
N HIS A 10 -40.33 14.96 13.22
CA HIS A 10 -39.60 15.89 12.37
C HIS A 10 -38.50 16.63 13.13
N ASP A 11 -38.71 16.99 14.39
CA ASP A 11 -37.71 17.71 15.18
C ASP A 11 -36.57 16.78 15.59
N GLY A 12 -36.89 15.57 16.07
CA GLY A 12 -35.87 14.53 16.33
C GLY A 12 -35.05 14.17 15.09
N LEU A 13 -35.68 14.04 13.91
CA LEU A 13 -34.93 13.79 12.67
C LEU A 13 -34.02 14.99 12.29
N ARG A 14 -34.48 16.22 12.51
CA ARG A 14 -33.69 17.42 12.26
C ARG A 14 -32.45 17.46 13.15
N GLU A 15 -32.57 17.10 14.42
CA GLU A 15 -31.44 17.04 15.37
C GLU A 15 -30.38 16.04 14.91
N LEU A 16 -30.80 14.85 14.45
CA LEU A 16 -29.90 13.83 13.91
C LEU A 16 -29.15 14.32 12.65
N VAL A 17 -29.83 15.10 11.79
CA VAL A 17 -29.24 15.64 10.56
C VAL A 17 -28.37 16.87 10.82
N ALA A 18 -28.58 17.59 11.93
CA ALA A 18 -27.87 18.84 12.23
C ALA A 18 -26.34 18.67 12.36
N ALA A 19 -25.86 17.47 12.67
CA ALA A 19 -24.43 17.15 12.68
C ALA A 19 -23.79 17.08 11.28
N LYS A 20 -24.59 16.95 10.21
CA LYS A 20 -24.08 16.89 8.84
C LYS A 20 -23.72 18.30 8.35
N PRO A 21 -22.59 18.45 7.63
CA PRO A 21 -22.21 19.74 7.07
C PRO A 21 -23.23 20.20 6.03
N ALA A 22 -23.53 21.49 5.99
CA ALA A 22 -24.62 22.02 5.15
C ALA A 22 -24.50 21.70 3.65
N TRP A 23 -23.28 21.50 3.13
CA TRP A 23 -23.03 21.12 1.74
C TRP A 23 -23.63 19.76 1.36
N PHE A 24 -23.90 18.87 2.33
CA PHE A 24 -24.53 17.57 2.08
C PHE A 24 -25.86 17.74 1.34
N ALA A 25 -26.61 18.80 1.64
CA ALA A 25 -27.90 19.07 1.00
C ALA A 25 -27.76 19.29 -0.50
N ILE A 26 -26.69 19.97 -0.93
CA ILE A 26 -26.39 20.20 -2.33
C ILE A 26 -26.02 18.88 -3.00
N ALA A 27 -25.13 18.11 -2.36
CA ALA A 27 -24.67 16.83 -2.90
C ALA A 27 -25.81 15.81 -3.07
N GLU A 28 -26.68 15.66 -2.06
CA GLU A 28 -27.80 14.72 -2.11
C GLU A 28 -28.81 15.08 -3.21
N LEU A 29 -29.12 16.37 -3.40
CA LEU A 29 -30.04 16.82 -4.45
C LEU A 29 -29.40 16.70 -5.84
N ALA A 30 -28.14 17.12 -5.99
CA ALA A 30 -27.42 17.02 -7.27
C ALA A 30 -27.26 15.57 -7.71
N GLN A 31 -26.88 14.66 -6.80
CA GLN A 31 -26.76 13.23 -7.11
C GLN A 31 -28.09 12.65 -7.60
N ASN A 32 -29.21 13.09 -7.00
CA ASN A 32 -30.52 12.58 -7.36
C ASN A 32 -30.85 12.94 -8.81
N SER A 33 -30.55 14.17 -9.22
CA SER A 33 -30.71 14.63 -10.59
C SER A 33 -29.73 13.96 -11.57
N TRP A 34 -28.48 13.72 -11.18
CA TRP A 34 -27.47 13.03 -12.01
C TRP A 34 -27.75 11.53 -12.22
N ASP A 35 -28.53 10.90 -11.35
CA ASP A 35 -28.92 9.51 -11.45
C ASP A 35 -30.18 9.30 -12.34
N GLU A 36 -30.80 10.39 -12.81
CA GLU A 36 -31.95 10.38 -13.73
C GLU A 36 -31.51 10.73 -15.16
N ASP A 37 -32.44 10.68 -16.11
CA ASP A 37 -32.23 11.02 -17.52
C ASP A 37 -32.18 12.54 -17.75
N SER A 38 -31.50 13.27 -16.85
CA SER A 38 -31.26 14.71 -16.94
C SER A 38 -30.10 14.99 -17.89
N THR A 39 -30.20 16.05 -18.70
CA THR A 39 -29.11 16.52 -19.57
C THR A 39 -28.31 17.65 -18.93
N LYS A 40 -28.90 18.35 -17.96
CA LYS A 40 -28.23 19.42 -17.18
C LYS A 40 -28.82 19.58 -15.79
N VAL A 41 -28.03 20.15 -14.89
CA VAL A 41 -28.47 20.51 -13.54
C VAL A 41 -28.08 21.95 -13.21
N SER A 42 -28.98 22.71 -12.60
CA SER A 42 -28.71 24.04 -12.06
C SER A 42 -28.83 24.04 -10.55
N ILE A 43 -27.81 24.53 -9.87
CA ILE A 43 -27.74 24.67 -8.41
C ILE A 43 -27.58 26.15 -8.10
N MET A 44 -28.40 26.66 -7.19
CA MET A 44 -28.28 28.02 -6.68
C MET A 44 -28.33 28.01 -5.16
N LEU A 45 -27.37 28.72 -4.54
CA LEU A 45 -27.32 28.94 -3.10
C LEU A 45 -27.16 30.44 -2.82
N GLU A 46 -28.17 31.04 -2.19
CA GLU A 46 -28.27 32.48 -1.93
C GLU A 46 -28.48 32.74 -0.43
N LYS A 47 -27.64 33.59 0.20
CA LYS A 47 -27.86 34.00 1.60
C LYS A 47 -29.14 34.80 1.74
N LEU A 48 -29.92 34.54 2.79
CA LEU A 48 -31.06 35.39 3.14
C LEU A 48 -30.59 36.58 3.99
N PRO A 49 -30.86 37.84 3.58
CA PRO A 49 -30.43 39.01 4.34
C PRO A 49 -30.94 38.99 5.78
N GLY A 50 -30.04 39.23 6.74
CA GLY A 50 -30.38 39.33 8.17
C GLY A 50 -30.84 38.03 8.83
N ARG A 51 -30.67 36.86 8.18
CA ARG A 51 -31.06 35.56 8.73
C ARG A 51 -29.90 34.55 8.62
N PRO A 52 -29.70 33.67 9.62
CA PRO A 52 -28.76 32.55 9.53
C PRO A 52 -29.37 31.43 8.68
N ALA A 53 -29.69 31.74 7.42
CA ALA A 53 -30.31 30.83 6.48
C ALA A 53 -29.94 31.20 5.04
N ALA A 54 -30.00 30.20 4.16
CA ALA A 54 -29.84 30.38 2.73
C ALA A 54 -30.97 29.69 1.97
N ARG A 55 -31.30 30.23 0.80
CA ARG A 55 -32.16 29.59 -0.18
C ARG A 55 -31.31 28.68 -1.05
N LEU A 56 -31.63 27.38 -1.04
CA LEU A 56 -31.09 26.39 -1.97
C LEU A 56 -32.14 26.07 -3.03
N VAL A 57 -31.77 26.19 -4.30
CA VAL A 57 -32.57 25.73 -5.43
C VAL A 57 -31.75 24.74 -6.23
N VAL A 58 -32.35 23.58 -6.55
CA VAL A 58 -31.77 22.58 -7.44
C VAL A 58 -32.80 22.24 -8.50
N GLU A 59 -32.41 22.38 -9.76
CA GLU A 59 -33.26 22.17 -10.92
C GLU A 59 -32.60 21.18 -11.89
N ASP A 60 -33.38 20.22 -12.36
CA ASP A 60 -33.02 19.32 -13.45
C ASP A 60 -34.04 19.37 -14.59
N ASP A 61 -33.68 18.77 -15.72
CA ASP A 61 -34.51 18.70 -16.91
C ASP A 61 -34.92 17.27 -17.27
N ASN A 62 -34.92 16.33 -16.30
CA ASN A 62 -35.40 14.97 -16.53
C ASN A 62 -36.83 15.01 -17.13
N PRO A 63 -37.07 14.45 -18.33
CA PRO A 63 -38.38 14.51 -19.00
C PRO A 63 -39.54 13.97 -18.14
N GLU A 64 -39.29 12.95 -17.31
CA GLU A 64 -40.33 12.35 -16.48
C GLU A 64 -40.56 13.11 -15.16
N GLY A 65 -39.58 13.87 -14.67
CA GLY A 65 -39.54 14.35 -13.29
C GLY A 65 -39.71 13.19 -12.28
N PHE A 66 -40.49 13.40 -11.21
CA PHE A 66 -40.83 12.30 -10.31
C PHE A 66 -41.78 11.31 -11.00
N ARG A 67 -41.43 10.03 -11.02
CA ARG A 67 -42.39 8.97 -11.40
C ARG A 67 -43.59 8.90 -10.46
N ASN A 68 -43.33 9.03 -9.16
CA ASN A 68 -44.34 9.06 -8.11
C ASN A 68 -44.07 10.21 -7.12
N LEU A 69 -44.95 11.21 -7.10
CA LEU A 69 -44.82 12.38 -6.23
C LEU A 69 -44.82 12.04 -4.72
N THR A 70 -45.36 10.90 -4.30
CA THR A 70 -45.27 10.50 -2.89
C THR A 70 -43.83 10.22 -2.48
N HIS A 71 -42.97 9.82 -3.42
CA HIS A 71 -41.56 9.59 -3.11
C HIS A 71 -40.90 10.86 -2.59
N ALA A 72 -41.35 12.07 -2.92
CA ALA A 72 -40.78 13.30 -2.35
C ALA A 72 -40.83 13.35 -0.80
N PHE A 73 -41.76 12.62 -0.17
CA PHE A 73 -42.01 12.72 1.28
C PHE A 73 -42.23 11.37 2.00
N THR A 74 -42.14 10.24 1.31
CA THR A 74 -42.21 8.92 1.93
C THR A 74 -40.79 8.48 2.31
N LEU A 75 -40.53 8.38 3.61
CA LEU A 75 -39.27 7.85 4.15
C LEU A 75 -39.18 6.33 3.94
N PHE A 76 -37.99 5.84 3.58
CA PHE A 76 -37.69 4.42 3.37
C PHE A 76 -38.55 3.71 2.31
N ALA A 77 -39.13 4.46 1.36
CA ALA A 77 -39.74 3.83 0.19
C ALA A 77 -38.68 3.06 -0.61
N ARG A 78 -39.09 2.00 -1.32
CA ARG A 78 -38.17 1.26 -2.20
C ARG A 78 -37.59 2.23 -3.24
N SER A 79 -36.28 2.16 -3.46
CA SER A 79 -35.59 2.94 -4.47
C SER A 79 -35.34 2.06 -5.69
N ASP A 80 -35.78 2.52 -6.86
CA ASP A 80 -35.53 1.84 -8.15
C ASP A 80 -34.02 1.81 -8.50
N LYS A 81 -33.23 2.71 -7.87
CA LYS A 81 -31.78 2.85 -8.07
C LYS A 81 -30.95 1.83 -7.28
N ARG A 82 -31.57 1.05 -6.39
CA ARG A 82 -30.84 0.23 -5.41
C ARG A 82 -30.10 -0.97 -6.02
N SER A 83 -30.62 -1.54 -7.09
CA SER A 83 -30.01 -2.66 -7.83
C SER A 83 -28.95 -2.20 -8.83
N ASP A 84 -28.97 -0.93 -9.22
CA ASP A 84 -28.08 -0.37 -10.25
C ASP A 84 -26.78 0.19 -9.63
N PRO A 85 -25.62 -0.44 -9.82
CA PRO A 85 -24.35 0.01 -9.25
C PRO A 85 -23.81 1.32 -9.86
N GLU A 86 -24.36 1.77 -10.99
CA GLU A 86 -23.98 3.00 -11.71
C GLU A 86 -24.87 4.20 -11.34
N LYS A 87 -25.81 4.00 -10.42
CA LYS A 87 -26.59 5.07 -9.76
C LYS A 87 -26.18 5.20 -8.30
N ARG A 88 -26.07 6.43 -7.79
CA ARG A 88 -25.63 6.75 -6.42
C ARG A 88 -26.70 6.41 -5.38
N GLY A 89 -27.98 6.60 -5.71
CA GLY A 89 -29.12 6.40 -4.82
C GLY A 89 -29.25 4.98 -4.24
N ARG A 90 -29.56 4.88 -2.93
CA ARG A 90 -29.69 3.60 -2.19
C ARG A 90 -30.99 3.46 -1.41
N PHE A 91 -31.33 4.46 -0.59
CA PHE A 91 -32.28 4.32 0.52
C PHE A 91 -33.57 5.13 0.38
N ASN A 92 -33.71 5.93 -0.69
CA ASN A 92 -34.82 6.89 -0.83
C ASN A 92 -34.99 7.75 0.45
N LEU A 93 -33.86 8.27 0.94
CA LEU A 93 -33.76 8.93 2.25
C LEU A 93 -33.11 10.30 2.14
N GLY A 94 -32.08 10.45 1.30
CA GLY A 94 -31.22 11.63 1.23
C GLY A 94 -31.97 12.96 1.14
N GLU A 95 -32.84 13.11 0.14
CA GLU A 95 -33.63 14.33 -0.05
C GLU A 95 -34.62 14.59 1.10
N LYS A 96 -35.03 13.57 1.86
CA LYS A 96 -35.86 13.78 3.06
C LYS A 96 -35.02 14.26 4.25
N LEU A 97 -33.76 13.86 4.34
CA LEU A 97 -32.82 14.46 5.31
C LEU A 97 -32.60 15.94 4.97
N VAL A 98 -32.54 16.30 3.68
CA VAL A 98 -32.50 17.71 3.26
C VAL A 98 -33.76 18.45 3.69
N LEU A 99 -34.95 17.87 3.45
CA LEU A 99 -36.21 18.46 3.89
C LEU A 99 -36.27 18.67 5.42
N ALA A 100 -35.81 17.69 6.21
CA ALA A 100 -35.77 17.80 7.67
C ALA A 100 -34.91 18.99 8.16
N ARG A 101 -33.91 19.39 7.36
CA ARG A 101 -33.02 20.51 7.67
C ARG A 101 -33.56 21.87 7.20
N CYS A 102 -34.57 21.87 6.34
CA CYS A 102 -35.22 23.09 5.86
C CYS A 102 -36.15 23.71 6.92
N ILE A 103 -36.29 25.03 6.86
CA ILE A 103 -37.35 25.79 7.54
C ILE A 103 -38.66 25.57 6.79
N GLU A 104 -38.60 25.69 5.47
CA GLU A 104 -39.68 25.42 4.52
C GLU A 104 -39.08 24.97 3.19
N ALA A 105 -39.83 24.22 2.40
CA ALA A 105 -39.37 23.76 1.10
C ALA A 105 -40.54 23.53 0.12
N GLU A 106 -40.23 23.51 -1.17
CA GLU A 106 -41.14 23.19 -2.25
C GLU A 106 -40.44 22.22 -3.22
N VAL A 107 -41.17 21.20 -3.65
CA VAL A 107 -40.77 20.31 -4.75
C VAL A 107 -41.83 20.40 -5.82
N SER A 108 -41.45 20.95 -6.98
CA SER A 108 -42.31 21.08 -8.16
C SER A 108 -41.80 20.17 -9.28
N THR A 109 -42.70 19.43 -9.94
CA THR A 109 -42.34 18.43 -10.95
C THR A 109 -43.51 18.18 -11.92
N THR A 110 -43.32 17.32 -12.92
CA THR A 110 -44.33 16.99 -13.95
C THR A 110 -45.62 16.38 -13.38
N LYS A 111 -45.54 15.76 -12.20
CA LYS A 111 -46.71 15.11 -11.55
C LYS A 111 -47.46 16.03 -10.60
N GLY A 112 -46.88 17.15 -10.18
CA GLY A 112 -47.51 18.12 -9.29
C GLY A 112 -46.49 18.86 -8.44
N THR A 113 -47.00 19.61 -7.47
CA THR A 113 -46.15 20.38 -6.55
C THR A 113 -46.50 20.05 -5.11
N VAL A 114 -45.48 19.89 -4.28
CA VAL A 114 -45.59 19.65 -2.84
C VAL A 114 -44.88 20.77 -2.11
N VAL A 115 -45.57 21.37 -1.14
CA VAL A 115 -45.04 22.41 -0.26
C VAL A 115 -44.91 21.84 1.15
N PHE A 116 -43.75 22.01 1.75
CA PHE A 116 -43.43 21.67 3.13
C PHE A 116 -43.39 22.97 3.92
N ASN A 117 -44.39 23.17 4.76
CA ASN A 117 -44.64 24.43 5.46
C ASN A 117 -43.79 24.51 6.74
N GLN A 118 -43.56 25.74 7.22
CA GLN A 118 -42.78 25.99 8.42
C GLN A 118 -43.36 25.36 9.70
N ASP A 119 -44.67 25.12 9.74
CA ASP A 119 -45.37 24.47 10.85
C ASP A 119 -45.23 22.93 10.85
N GLY A 120 -44.43 22.36 9.94
CA GLY A 120 -44.22 20.92 9.79
C GLY A 120 -45.32 20.21 9.01
N THR A 121 -46.34 20.93 8.52
CA THR A 121 -47.37 20.38 7.65
C THR A 121 -46.92 20.33 6.19
N ARG A 122 -47.71 19.66 5.36
CA ARG A 122 -47.46 19.56 3.92
C ARG A 122 -48.74 19.84 3.14
N THR A 123 -48.62 20.64 2.08
CA THR A 123 -49.71 20.95 1.16
C THR A 123 -49.39 20.45 -0.24
N ARG A 124 -50.41 20.00 -0.99
CA ARG A 124 -50.28 19.66 -2.41
C ARG A 124 -50.91 20.74 -3.27
N ARG A 125 -50.24 21.12 -4.36
CA ARG A 125 -50.75 22.02 -5.38
C ARG A 125 -50.89 21.26 -6.70
N ARG A 126 -51.86 21.67 -7.52
CA ARG A 126 -52.08 21.11 -8.88
C ARG A 126 -51.06 21.62 -9.91
N LEU A 127 -50.30 22.65 -9.57
CA LEU A 127 -49.23 23.19 -10.42
C LEU A 127 -48.23 22.10 -10.77
N LYS A 128 -47.90 21.99 -12.06
CA LYS A 128 -46.98 21.03 -12.64
C LYS A 128 -45.95 21.77 -13.48
N ARG A 129 -44.83 21.10 -13.71
CA ARG A 129 -43.82 21.54 -14.68
C ARG A 129 -44.01 20.80 -16.00
N ASP A 130 -43.58 21.42 -17.09
CA ASP A 130 -43.56 20.75 -18.40
C ASP A 130 -42.48 19.67 -18.45
N GLN A 131 -41.36 19.90 -17.75
CA GLN A 131 -40.26 18.94 -17.60
C GLN A 131 -39.51 19.12 -16.27
N GLY A 132 -38.80 18.07 -15.87
CA GLY A 132 -37.85 18.10 -14.78
C GLY A 132 -38.45 18.26 -13.40
N THR A 133 -37.57 18.58 -12.46
CA THR A 133 -37.89 18.82 -11.05
C THR A 133 -37.18 20.08 -10.58
N VAL A 134 -37.87 20.89 -9.79
CA VAL A 134 -37.27 21.97 -9.00
C VAL A 134 -37.50 21.69 -7.54
N PHE A 135 -36.41 21.57 -6.79
CA PHE A 135 -36.39 21.71 -5.35
C PHE A 135 -36.08 23.16 -5.00
N THR A 136 -36.82 23.76 -4.08
CA THR A 136 -36.51 25.05 -3.44
C THR A 136 -36.63 24.87 -1.94
N GLY A 137 -35.62 25.23 -1.16
CA GLY A 137 -35.66 25.11 0.30
C GLY A 137 -34.94 26.25 0.99
N ILE A 138 -35.47 26.70 2.12
CA ILE A 138 -34.76 27.61 3.03
C ILE A 138 -34.06 26.75 4.08
N ILE A 139 -32.74 26.68 4.03
CA ILE A 139 -31.91 25.85 4.92
C ILE A 139 -31.27 26.76 5.95
N ARG A 140 -31.34 26.42 7.26
CA ARG A 140 -30.58 27.21 8.24
C ARG A 140 -29.09 26.94 8.02
N MET A 141 -28.32 27.99 7.88
CA MET A 141 -26.86 27.92 7.79
C MET A 141 -26.26 29.25 8.24
N ASN A 142 -25.16 29.19 8.99
CA ASN A 142 -24.38 30.36 9.33
C ASN A 142 -23.45 30.78 8.17
N SER A 143 -22.73 31.90 8.34
CA SER A 143 -21.84 32.42 7.29
C SER A 143 -20.69 31.48 6.93
N ASP A 144 -20.15 30.75 7.90
CA ASP A 144 -19.02 29.84 7.69
C ASP A 144 -19.49 28.56 6.98
N GLU A 145 -20.64 28.02 7.38
CA GLU A 145 -21.30 26.90 6.71
C GLU A 145 -21.63 27.23 5.25
N PHE A 146 -22.10 28.46 4.98
CA PHE A 146 -22.34 28.93 3.61
C PHE A 146 -21.06 28.95 2.78
N LEU A 147 -19.98 29.55 3.31
CA LEU A 147 -18.70 29.63 2.59
C LEU A 147 -18.11 28.24 2.34
N HIS A 148 -18.19 27.36 3.35
CA HIS A 148 -17.77 25.98 3.21
C HIS A 148 -18.60 25.23 2.16
N ALA A 149 -19.92 25.43 2.12
CA ALA A 149 -20.76 24.83 1.09
C ALA A 149 -20.40 25.31 -0.33
N CYS A 150 -20.17 26.61 -0.51
CA CYS A 150 -19.71 27.16 -1.80
C CYS A 150 -18.37 26.55 -2.24
N SER A 151 -17.43 26.37 -1.31
CA SER A 151 -16.13 25.74 -1.58
C SER A 151 -16.30 24.25 -1.94
N ALA A 152 -17.11 23.51 -1.16
CA ALA A 152 -17.31 22.08 -1.37
C ALA A 152 -17.94 21.75 -2.73
N VAL A 153 -18.80 22.63 -3.26
CA VAL A 153 -19.38 22.47 -4.60
C VAL A 153 -18.31 22.48 -5.71
N GLN A 154 -17.21 23.20 -5.51
CA GLN A 154 -16.11 23.25 -6.48
C GLN A 154 -15.31 21.94 -6.55
N MET A 155 -15.47 21.05 -5.56
CA MET A 155 -14.86 19.72 -5.58
C MET A 155 -15.67 18.73 -6.42
N LEU A 156 -16.92 19.05 -6.79
CA LEU A 156 -17.75 18.12 -7.56
C LEU A 156 -17.12 17.81 -8.93
N HIS A 157 -17.30 16.57 -9.39
CA HIS A 157 -17.02 16.16 -10.77
C HIS A 157 -18.34 15.71 -11.43
N PRO A 158 -19.19 16.66 -11.85
CA PRO A 158 -20.50 16.32 -12.40
C PRO A 158 -20.38 15.45 -13.64
N PRO A 159 -21.23 14.41 -13.84
CA PRO A 159 -21.22 13.60 -15.06
C PRO A 159 -21.89 14.30 -16.25
N ILE A 160 -22.72 15.31 -15.97
CA ILE A 160 -23.47 16.11 -16.94
C ILE A 160 -23.26 17.61 -16.63
N PRO A 161 -23.43 18.52 -17.61
CA PRO A 161 -23.33 19.96 -17.39
C PRO A 161 -24.09 20.41 -16.15
N THR A 162 -23.35 20.90 -15.15
CA THR A 162 -23.92 21.36 -13.88
C THR A 162 -23.42 22.75 -13.55
N THR A 163 -24.33 23.68 -13.28
CA THR A 163 -23.98 25.06 -12.92
C THR A 163 -24.21 25.31 -11.44
N PHE A 164 -23.32 26.07 -10.79
CA PHE A 164 -23.51 26.62 -9.45
C PHE A 164 -23.58 28.14 -9.51
N ASN A 165 -24.68 28.74 -9.06
CA ASN A 165 -24.95 30.18 -9.11
C ASN A 165 -24.72 30.77 -10.53
N GLY A 166 -25.16 30.04 -11.55
CA GLY A 166 -25.04 30.43 -12.96
C GLY A 166 -23.68 30.15 -13.61
N ILE A 167 -22.68 29.68 -12.85
CA ILE A 167 -21.34 29.37 -13.36
C ILE A 167 -21.21 27.85 -13.54
N LEU A 168 -20.74 27.40 -14.70
CA LEU A 168 -20.47 25.98 -14.94
C LEU A 168 -19.40 25.47 -13.96
N ILE A 169 -19.68 24.37 -13.25
CA ILE A 169 -18.69 23.72 -12.39
C ILE A 169 -17.62 23.11 -13.30
N GLU A 170 -16.38 23.54 -13.14
CA GLU A 170 -15.26 23.09 -13.95
C GLU A 170 -14.95 21.61 -13.68
N GLN A 171 -14.99 20.79 -14.72
CA GLN A 171 -14.54 19.41 -14.67
C GLN A 171 -13.02 19.37 -14.77
N GLN A 172 -12.36 18.80 -13.77
CA GLN A 172 -10.96 18.43 -13.91
C GLN A 172 -10.82 17.34 -14.96
N THR A 173 -9.74 17.38 -15.75
CA THR A 173 -9.38 16.26 -16.61
C THR A 173 -8.63 15.22 -15.77
N PRO A 174 -9.03 13.94 -15.77
CA PRO A 174 -8.31 12.93 -15.02
C PRO A 174 -6.91 12.74 -15.60
N ILE A 175 -5.90 12.68 -14.74
CA ILE A 175 -4.51 12.40 -15.14
C ILE A 175 -4.33 10.94 -15.57
N LYS A 176 -5.24 10.05 -15.12
CA LYS A 176 -5.29 8.65 -15.52
C LYS A 176 -6.71 8.12 -15.36
N THR A 177 -7.11 7.29 -16.32
CA THR A 177 -8.37 6.55 -16.29
C THR A 177 -8.08 5.09 -16.62
N PHE A 178 -8.63 4.17 -15.84
CA PHE A 178 -8.46 2.73 -16.07
C PHE A 178 -9.58 1.95 -15.39
N GLU A 179 -9.72 0.66 -15.72
CA GLU A 179 -10.72 -0.20 -15.10
C GLU A 179 -10.10 -1.15 -14.08
N ALA A 180 -10.83 -1.43 -13.00
CA ALA A 180 -10.43 -2.42 -12.00
C ALA A 180 -11.63 -3.14 -11.37
N LYS A 181 -11.37 -4.28 -10.73
CA LYS A 181 -12.39 -5.05 -9.99
C LYS A 181 -12.44 -4.62 -8.53
N LEU A 182 -13.46 -3.85 -8.14
CA LEU A 182 -13.63 -3.34 -6.78
C LEU A 182 -14.92 -3.86 -6.12
N PRO A 183 -14.91 -4.06 -4.79
CA PRO A 183 -16.13 -4.35 -4.04
C PRO A 183 -17.15 -3.22 -4.19
N THR A 184 -18.43 -3.56 -4.30
CA THR A 184 -19.55 -2.64 -4.34
C THR A 184 -20.74 -3.23 -3.61
N VAL A 185 -21.85 -2.49 -3.52
CA VAL A 185 -23.08 -2.88 -2.82
C VAL A 185 -24.26 -2.82 -3.78
N MET A 186 -24.98 -3.93 -3.92
CA MET A 186 -26.19 -4.02 -4.75
C MET A 186 -27.33 -4.66 -3.95
N ALA A 187 -28.57 -4.29 -4.24
CA ALA A 187 -29.71 -5.04 -3.73
C ALA A 187 -29.81 -6.45 -4.36
N ASP A 188 -30.09 -7.46 -3.54
CA ASP A 188 -30.54 -8.77 -4.01
C ASP A 188 -32.03 -8.78 -4.39
N GLN A 189 -32.57 -9.96 -4.76
CA GLN A 189 -33.96 -10.12 -5.17
C GLN A 189 -34.98 -9.74 -4.07
N ASP A 190 -34.59 -9.90 -2.80
CA ASP A 190 -35.40 -9.52 -1.63
C ASP A 190 -35.23 -8.03 -1.27
N GLY A 191 -34.35 -7.34 -1.98
CA GLY A 191 -34.01 -5.95 -1.77
C GLY A 191 -32.94 -5.74 -0.70
N ALA A 192 -32.34 -6.76 -0.10
CA ALA A 192 -31.26 -6.58 0.88
C ALA A 192 -29.94 -6.16 0.20
N LEU A 193 -29.21 -5.21 0.79
CA LEU A 193 -27.92 -4.76 0.23
C LEU A 193 -26.85 -5.82 0.50
N ARG A 194 -26.32 -6.45 -0.55
CA ARG A 194 -25.21 -7.40 -0.48
C ARG A 194 -23.95 -6.83 -1.09
N ARG A 195 -22.81 -7.16 -0.48
CA ARG A 195 -21.49 -6.86 -1.05
C ARG A 195 -21.22 -7.81 -2.21
N THR A 196 -20.79 -7.24 -3.34
CA THR A 196 -20.34 -7.98 -4.52
C THR A 196 -19.04 -7.36 -5.04
N THR A 197 -18.43 -7.91 -6.09
CA THR A 197 -17.28 -7.30 -6.78
C THR A 197 -17.61 -7.16 -8.26
N ARG A 198 -17.39 -5.96 -8.82
CA ARG A 198 -17.60 -5.68 -10.25
C ARG A 198 -16.41 -4.94 -10.82
N LYS A 199 -16.28 -5.01 -12.15
CA LYS A 199 -15.38 -4.14 -12.91
C LYS A 199 -16.01 -2.76 -12.97
N THR A 200 -15.21 -1.73 -12.73
CA THR A 200 -15.62 -0.32 -12.75
C THR A 200 -14.46 0.54 -13.26
N GLU A 201 -14.79 1.68 -13.84
CA GLU A 201 -13.82 2.71 -14.19
C GLU A 201 -13.38 3.47 -12.92
N ILE A 202 -12.09 3.78 -12.88
CA ILE A 202 -11.46 4.63 -11.86
C ILE A 202 -10.81 5.80 -12.58
N ARG A 203 -11.10 7.00 -12.10
CA ARG A 203 -10.51 8.25 -12.58
C ARG A 203 -9.64 8.84 -11.49
N ILE A 204 -8.40 9.18 -11.83
CA ILE A 204 -7.43 9.78 -10.92
C ILE A 204 -7.29 11.25 -11.25
N TYR A 205 -7.44 12.12 -10.25
CA TYR A 205 -7.18 13.55 -10.37
C TYR A 205 -6.07 13.97 -9.42
N LYS A 206 -5.26 14.92 -9.88
CA LYS A 206 -4.25 15.55 -9.04
C LYS A 206 -4.95 16.54 -8.10
N VAL A 207 -4.48 16.61 -6.86
CA VAL A 207 -4.92 17.63 -5.91
C VAL A 207 -4.46 19.00 -6.42
N ARG A 208 -5.36 20.00 -6.51
CA ARG A 208 -5.08 21.30 -7.15
C ARG A 208 -4.21 22.21 -6.27
N SER A 209 -4.33 22.07 -4.96
CA SER A 209 -3.61 22.90 -3.98
C SER A 209 -3.22 22.09 -2.76
N ASN A 210 -2.13 22.47 -2.09
CA ASN A 210 -1.69 21.79 -0.86
C ASN A 210 -2.68 21.90 0.31
N SER A 211 -3.69 22.78 0.20
CA SER A 211 -4.78 22.91 1.18
C SER A 211 -5.97 21.99 0.90
N GLU A 212 -6.07 21.43 -0.30
CA GLU A 212 -7.13 20.49 -0.66
C GLU A 212 -6.77 19.11 -0.12
N ARG A 213 -7.71 18.48 0.58
CA ARG A 213 -7.52 17.11 1.05
C ARG A 213 -7.91 16.13 -0.06
N PRO A 214 -7.02 15.18 -0.42
CA PRO A 214 -7.37 14.07 -1.28
C PRO A 214 -8.64 13.36 -0.80
N CYS A 215 -9.44 12.86 -1.73
CA CYS A 215 -10.73 12.25 -1.42
C CYS A 215 -11.00 11.05 -2.33
N ILE A 216 -11.68 10.06 -1.79
CA ILE A 216 -12.44 9.09 -2.58
C ILE A 216 -13.71 9.79 -3.04
N TYR A 217 -14.02 9.66 -4.33
CA TYR A 217 -15.28 10.09 -4.91
C TYR A 217 -16.13 8.86 -5.27
N GLU A 218 -17.43 8.98 -5.03
CA GLU A 218 -18.45 8.08 -5.54
C GLU A 218 -19.11 8.76 -6.75
N MET A 219 -18.66 8.38 -7.94
CA MET A 219 -19.16 8.91 -9.21
C MET A 219 -19.21 10.46 -9.18
N GLY A 220 -18.07 11.08 -8.86
CA GLY A 220 -17.91 12.53 -8.87
C GLY A 220 -18.47 13.31 -7.68
N ILE A 221 -19.02 12.63 -6.66
CA ILE A 221 -19.29 13.23 -5.34
C ILE A 221 -18.16 12.85 -4.38
N PRO A 222 -17.46 13.81 -3.73
CA PRO A 222 -16.48 13.47 -2.71
C PRO A 222 -17.18 12.84 -1.50
N VAL A 223 -16.69 11.70 -1.01
CA VAL A 223 -17.33 10.97 0.09
C VAL A 223 -16.40 10.77 1.29
N VAL A 224 -15.15 10.39 1.07
CA VAL A 224 -14.21 10.09 2.17
C VAL A 224 -12.89 10.80 1.90
N ALA A 225 -12.50 11.70 2.81
CA ALA A 225 -11.18 12.31 2.77
C ALA A 225 -10.10 11.27 3.10
N THR A 226 -8.95 11.37 2.44
CA THR A 226 -7.78 10.50 2.63
C THR A 226 -6.52 11.35 2.73
N ASP A 227 -5.44 10.71 3.18
CA ASP A 227 -4.09 11.27 3.18
C ASP A 227 -3.26 10.66 2.04
N ASP A 228 -3.91 10.38 0.90
CA ASP A 228 -3.30 9.76 -0.28
C ASP A 228 -2.75 10.84 -1.24
N ALA A 229 -2.02 10.48 -2.29
CA ALA A 229 -1.51 11.49 -3.24
C ALA A 229 -2.56 12.08 -4.21
N TYR A 230 -3.74 11.45 -4.32
CA TYR A 230 -4.70 11.73 -5.39
C TYR A 230 -6.14 11.78 -4.92
N HIS A 231 -6.97 12.51 -5.66
CA HIS A 231 -8.40 12.28 -5.70
C HIS A 231 -8.68 11.04 -6.55
N VAL A 232 -9.50 10.13 -6.01
CA VAL A 232 -9.79 8.83 -6.64
C VAL A 232 -11.29 8.70 -6.82
N ASP A 233 -11.75 8.86 -8.05
CA ASP A 233 -13.17 8.78 -8.39
C ASP A 233 -13.54 7.42 -8.95
N VAL A 234 -14.37 6.71 -8.17
CA VAL A 234 -14.82 5.36 -8.45
C VAL A 234 -16.18 5.45 -9.14
N GLN A 235 -16.24 5.03 -10.41
CA GLN A 235 -17.45 5.08 -11.23
C GLN A 235 -18.42 3.93 -10.92
N GLN A 236 -18.68 3.70 -9.63
CA GLN A 236 -19.70 2.79 -9.10
C GLN A 236 -19.98 3.13 -7.63
N LYS A 237 -21.02 2.52 -7.05
CA LYS A 237 -21.27 2.61 -5.59
C LYS A 237 -20.06 2.15 -4.76
N VAL A 238 -19.59 3.01 -3.86
CA VAL A 238 -18.53 2.77 -2.87
C VAL A 238 -19.14 2.17 -1.60
N PRO A 239 -18.57 1.14 -0.96
CA PRO A 239 -19.17 0.47 0.20
C PRO A 239 -19.07 1.29 1.50
N LEU A 240 -19.73 2.44 1.53
CA LEU A 240 -19.78 3.40 2.65
C LEU A 240 -20.70 2.94 3.79
N ASN A 241 -20.49 3.50 4.98
CA ASN A 241 -21.45 3.46 6.09
C ASN A 241 -22.69 4.35 5.81
N MET A 242 -23.62 4.44 6.77
CA MET A 242 -24.83 5.27 6.62
C MET A 242 -24.52 6.76 6.52
N ASP A 243 -23.48 7.24 7.20
CA ASP A 243 -23.09 8.65 7.21
C ASP A 243 -22.29 9.09 5.99
N ARG A 244 -21.85 8.13 5.17
CA ARG A 244 -21.09 8.32 3.93
C ARG A 244 -19.71 8.95 4.13
N ASP A 245 -19.12 8.80 5.31
CA ASP A 245 -17.86 9.43 5.70
C ASP A 245 -16.69 8.44 5.91
N ASN A 246 -16.94 7.13 5.79
CA ASN A 246 -15.91 6.12 5.94
C ASN A 246 -16.12 4.89 5.04
N VAL A 247 -15.00 4.24 4.68
CA VAL A 247 -14.95 2.95 3.97
C VAL A 247 -14.29 1.87 4.82
N PRO A 248 -14.59 0.58 4.59
CA PRO A 248 -13.87 -0.51 5.24
C PRO A 248 -12.35 -0.44 4.96
N PRO A 249 -11.47 -0.67 5.96
CA PRO A 249 -10.03 -0.64 5.75
C PRO A 249 -9.53 -1.60 4.67
N SER A 250 -10.23 -2.74 4.48
CA SER A 250 -9.93 -3.69 3.40
C SER A 250 -10.27 -3.14 2.01
N TYR A 251 -11.33 -2.33 1.89
CA TYR A 251 -11.67 -1.65 0.64
C TYR A 251 -10.62 -0.58 0.32
N LEU A 252 -10.26 0.24 1.31
CA LEU A 252 -9.27 1.31 1.14
C LEU A 252 -7.91 0.75 0.68
N ARG A 253 -7.43 -0.31 1.34
CA ARG A 253 -6.17 -0.97 0.96
C ARG A 253 -6.21 -1.51 -0.47
N LYS A 254 -7.31 -2.16 -0.86
CA LYS A 254 -7.49 -2.67 -2.23
C LYS A 254 -7.55 -1.54 -3.25
N LEU A 255 -8.23 -0.45 -2.94
CA LEU A 255 -8.28 0.75 -3.79
C LEU A 255 -6.88 1.34 -3.96
N ARG A 256 -6.13 1.52 -2.88
CA ARG A 256 -4.74 2.03 -2.90
C ARG A 256 -3.81 1.16 -3.73
N ALA A 257 -3.90 -0.17 -3.63
CA ALA A 257 -3.11 -1.09 -4.47
C ALA A 257 -3.44 -0.95 -5.96
N VAL A 258 -4.72 -0.85 -6.28
CA VAL A 258 -5.20 -0.63 -7.64
C VAL A 258 -4.74 0.73 -8.18
N VAL A 259 -4.78 1.79 -7.38
CA VAL A 259 -4.27 3.12 -7.75
C VAL A 259 -2.76 3.06 -7.98
N LEU A 260 -1.99 2.55 -7.01
CA LEU A 260 -0.54 2.47 -7.09
C LEU A 260 -0.06 1.66 -8.31
N ASN A 261 -0.79 0.60 -8.67
CA ASN A 261 -0.52 -0.20 -9.87
C ASN A 261 -0.52 0.63 -11.17
N HIS A 262 -1.20 1.77 -11.18
CA HIS A 262 -1.35 2.64 -12.34
C HIS A 262 -0.66 4.01 -12.17
N THR A 263 -0.19 4.36 -10.98
CA THR A 263 0.37 5.68 -10.69
C THR A 263 1.77 5.65 -10.07
N ALA A 264 2.37 4.48 -9.81
CA ALA A 264 3.71 4.38 -9.22
C ALA A 264 4.78 5.16 -10.00
N ASP A 265 4.62 5.28 -11.32
CA ASP A 265 5.48 6.04 -12.24
C ASP A 265 5.29 7.56 -12.16
N LEU A 266 4.21 8.02 -11.55
CA LEU A 266 3.84 9.44 -11.42
C LEU A 266 4.21 10.04 -10.07
N LEU A 267 4.61 9.21 -9.10
CA LEU A 267 4.95 9.65 -7.75
C LEU A 267 6.38 10.19 -7.71
N SER A 268 6.55 11.30 -6.99
CA SER A 268 7.87 11.80 -6.63
C SER A 268 8.56 10.89 -5.61
N ASN A 269 9.87 11.08 -5.43
CA ASN A 269 10.65 10.37 -4.40
C ASN A 269 10.18 10.66 -2.97
N TYR A 270 9.42 11.74 -2.75
CA TYR A 270 8.80 12.02 -1.46
C TYR A 270 7.48 11.24 -1.32
N GLU A 271 6.56 11.38 -2.27
CA GLU A 271 5.24 10.73 -2.23
C GLU A 271 5.35 9.19 -2.20
N ILE A 272 6.39 8.63 -2.84
CA ILE A 272 6.63 7.17 -2.82
C ILE A 272 6.89 6.62 -1.40
N THR A 273 7.22 7.48 -0.43
CA THR A 273 7.49 7.10 0.97
C THR A 273 6.27 7.27 1.88
N GLU A 274 5.14 7.75 1.37
CA GLU A 274 3.94 7.99 2.16
C GLU A 274 3.24 6.68 2.59
N SER A 275 2.52 6.76 3.70
CA SER A 275 1.90 5.59 4.36
C SER A 275 0.85 4.88 3.51
N TRP A 276 0.21 5.58 2.56
CA TRP A 276 -0.75 4.97 1.65
C TRP A 276 -0.09 3.99 0.67
N VAL A 277 1.16 4.26 0.28
CA VAL A 277 1.98 3.36 -0.56
C VAL A 277 2.31 2.10 0.23
N ASP A 278 2.68 2.23 1.51
CA ASP A 278 2.94 1.08 2.37
C ASP A 278 1.69 0.21 2.55
N ALA A 279 0.53 0.83 2.73
CA ALA A 279 -0.75 0.13 2.78
C ALA A 279 -1.06 -0.59 1.45
N ALA A 280 -0.80 0.05 0.31
CA ALA A 280 -1.00 -0.53 -1.01
C ALA A 280 -0.15 -1.79 -1.23
N LEU A 281 1.12 -1.77 -0.78
CA LEU A 281 2.04 -2.91 -0.88
C LEU A 281 1.60 -4.14 -0.05
N GLU A 282 0.67 -3.97 0.90
CA GLU A 282 0.11 -5.08 1.69
C GLU A 282 -1.06 -5.80 1.03
N ASP A 283 -1.61 -5.28 -0.08
CA ASP A 283 -2.72 -5.93 -0.78
C ASP A 283 -2.22 -7.03 -1.72
N SER A 284 -2.93 -8.16 -1.76
CA SER A 284 -2.58 -9.26 -2.65
C SER A 284 -2.78 -8.96 -4.14
N ASN A 285 -3.45 -7.87 -4.50
CA ASN A 285 -3.62 -7.43 -5.90
C ASN A 285 -2.53 -6.46 -6.37
N ILE A 286 -1.53 -6.14 -5.54
CA ILE A 286 -0.39 -5.32 -5.99
C ILE A 286 0.40 -6.06 -7.07
N LYS A 287 0.76 -5.36 -8.15
CA LYS A 287 1.51 -5.93 -9.28
C LYS A 287 3.01 -5.78 -9.03
N SER A 288 3.79 -6.80 -9.44
CA SER A 288 5.25 -6.79 -9.35
C SER A 288 5.90 -5.54 -9.95
N ALA A 289 5.37 -5.01 -11.06
CA ALA A 289 5.88 -3.78 -11.68
C ALA A 289 5.77 -2.54 -10.78
N ALA A 290 4.67 -2.41 -10.03
CA ALA A 290 4.47 -1.30 -9.10
C ALA A 290 5.41 -1.44 -7.89
N VAL A 291 5.52 -2.66 -7.33
CA VAL A 291 6.48 -2.96 -6.26
C VAL A 291 7.91 -2.64 -6.71
N GLN A 292 8.29 -3.06 -7.93
CA GLN A 292 9.60 -2.76 -8.49
C GLN A 292 9.87 -1.26 -8.59
N THR A 293 8.89 -0.50 -9.08
CA THR A 293 8.98 0.96 -9.20
C THR A 293 9.18 1.61 -7.84
N VAL A 294 8.39 1.22 -6.84
CA VAL A 294 8.48 1.73 -5.46
C VAL A 294 9.84 1.42 -4.84
N ILE A 295 10.31 0.17 -4.91
CA ILE A 295 11.58 -0.24 -4.31
C ILE A 295 12.75 0.46 -4.99
N LYS A 296 12.77 0.54 -6.33
CA LYS A 296 13.82 1.25 -7.08
C LYS A 296 13.85 2.74 -6.74
N ALA A 297 12.69 3.39 -6.60
CA ALA A 297 12.63 4.79 -6.20
C ALA A 297 13.12 5.01 -4.75
N ARG A 298 12.78 4.11 -3.81
CA ARG A 298 13.17 4.22 -2.40
C ARG A 298 14.64 3.89 -2.13
N PHE A 299 15.19 2.90 -2.83
CA PHE A 299 16.50 2.31 -2.48
C PHE A 299 17.51 2.31 -3.64
N GLY A 300 17.11 2.71 -4.84
CA GLY A 300 17.92 2.60 -6.05
C GLY A 300 18.01 1.17 -6.57
N ASN A 301 18.92 0.96 -7.53
CA ASN A 301 19.13 -0.34 -8.17
C ASN A 301 20.12 -1.26 -7.43
N LYS A 302 20.92 -0.72 -6.51
CA LYS A 302 21.91 -1.47 -5.74
C LYS A 302 21.36 -1.83 -4.36
N VAL A 303 20.41 -2.75 -4.33
CA VAL A 303 19.75 -3.18 -3.09
C VAL A 303 19.65 -4.70 -3.03
N VAL A 304 19.89 -5.26 -1.84
CA VAL A 304 19.75 -6.70 -1.53
C VAL A 304 19.05 -6.87 -0.18
N THR A 305 18.40 -8.01 0.04
CA THR A 305 17.93 -8.37 1.38
C THR A 305 19.03 -9.03 2.19
N ALA A 306 19.02 -8.78 3.49
CA ALA A 306 19.84 -9.50 4.46
C ALA A 306 19.64 -11.00 4.33
N ASP A 307 20.73 -11.75 4.47
CA ASP A 307 20.75 -13.20 4.41
C ASP A 307 21.37 -13.75 5.70
N PRO A 308 20.54 -14.17 6.68
CA PRO A 308 21.04 -14.69 7.94
C PRO A 308 21.92 -15.94 7.78
N SER A 309 21.80 -16.67 6.66
CA SER A 309 22.61 -17.86 6.38
C SER A 309 23.99 -17.53 5.80
N ASP A 310 24.16 -16.33 5.24
CA ASP A 310 25.42 -15.85 4.64
C ASP A 310 25.69 -14.40 5.06
N ARG A 311 26.11 -14.22 6.32
CA ARG A 311 26.42 -12.90 6.88
C ARG A 311 27.60 -12.23 6.19
N GLU A 312 28.50 -13.00 5.60
CA GLU A 312 29.67 -12.48 4.90
C GLU A 312 29.27 -11.87 3.54
N ALA A 313 28.26 -12.45 2.86
CA ALA A 313 27.69 -11.87 1.66
C ALA A 313 27.11 -10.46 1.88
N GLU A 314 26.54 -10.20 3.06
CA GLU A 314 26.06 -8.86 3.41
C GLU A 314 27.21 -7.83 3.47
N ASN A 315 28.37 -8.22 4.01
CA ASN A 315 29.53 -7.34 4.08
C ASN A 315 30.11 -7.09 2.67
N ASN A 316 30.17 -8.13 1.84
CA ASN A 316 30.58 -8.01 0.44
C ASN A 316 29.64 -7.10 -0.36
N ALA A 317 28.32 -7.23 -0.14
CA ALA A 317 27.33 -6.36 -0.74
C ALA A 317 27.56 -4.88 -0.35
N LYS A 318 27.77 -4.61 0.95
CA LYS A 318 28.07 -3.25 1.44
C LYS A 318 29.36 -2.70 0.83
N ALA A 319 30.42 -3.51 0.75
CA ALA A 319 31.69 -3.13 0.13
C ALA A 319 31.53 -2.79 -1.37
N ALA A 320 30.62 -3.49 -2.08
CA ALA A 320 30.26 -3.21 -3.47
C ALA A 320 29.30 -2.00 -3.66
N GLY A 321 28.94 -1.32 -2.56
CA GLY A 321 28.05 -0.16 -2.54
C GLY A 321 26.57 -0.52 -2.64
N TYR A 322 26.18 -1.74 -2.28
CA TYR A 322 24.78 -2.13 -2.16
C TYR A 322 24.22 -1.78 -0.78
N ARG A 323 22.95 -1.37 -0.77
CA ARG A 323 22.17 -1.22 0.46
C ARG A 323 21.60 -2.58 0.86
N VAL A 324 21.88 -3.01 2.09
CA VAL A 324 21.32 -4.23 2.67
C VAL A 324 20.08 -3.89 3.48
N ILE A 325 18.95 -4.50 3.15
CA ILE A 325 17.67 -4.30 3.84
C ILE A 325 17.36 -5.50 4.75
N HIS A 326 17.11 -5.23 6.03
CA HIS A 326 16.86 -6.26 7.04
C HIS A 326 15.37 -6.52 7.26
N GLY A 327 15.03 -7.71 7.78
CA GLY A 327 13.64 -8.19 7.89
C GLY A 327 12.66 -7.27 8.63
N GLY A 328 13.12 -6.44 9.56
CA GLY A 328 12.27 -5.47 10.28
C GLY A 328 11.84 -4.25 9.46
N SER A 329 12.36 -4.07 8.23
CA SER A 329 12.08 -2.88 7.41
C SER A 329 10.72 -2.89 6.73
N PHE A 330 10.05 -4.04 6.65
CA PHE A 330 8.74 -4.20 6.00
C PHE A 330 7.85 -5.17 6.78
N SER A 331 6.54 -5.03 6.63
CA SER A 331 5.58 -6.00 7.17
C SER A 331 5.66 -7.33 6.43
N LYS A 332 5.12 -8.41 7.02
CA LYS A 332 5.14 -9.74 6.41
C LYS A 332 4.54 -9.75 5.00
N ARG A 333 3.41 -9.05 4.79
CA ARG A 333 2.73 -8.97 3.49
C ARG A 333 3.52 -8.19 2.45
N GLN A 334 4.17 -7.10 2.87
CA GLN A 334 5.07 -6.35 2.00
C GLN A 334 6.26 -7.20 1.57
N TRP A 335 6.84 -8.00 2.48
CA TRP A 335 7.89 -8.95 2.13
C TRP A 335 7.43 -10.02 1.13
N GLU A 336 6.21 -10.53 1.26
CA GLU A 336 5.62 -11.45 0.29
C GLU A 336 5.54 -10.82 -1.11
N ALA A 337 5.03 -9.57 -1.20
CA ALA A 337 4.95 -8.83 -2.46
C ALA A 337 6.34 -8.52 -3.06
N ILE A 338 7.32 -8.13 -2.24
CA ILE A 338 8.70 -7.87 -2.67
C ILE A 338 9.36 -9.13 -3.23
N LYS A 339 9.18 -10.28 -2.56
CA LYS A 339 9.73 -11.57 -3.01
C LYS A 339 9.10 -11.97 -4.35
N GLN A 340 7.77 -11.85 -4.48
CA GLN A 340 7.07 -12.12 -5.73
C GLN A 340 7.48 -11.18 -6.88
N ALA A 341 7.91 -9.96 -6.54
CA ALA A 341 8.38 -8.99 -7.52
C ALA A 341 9.85 -9.19 -7.93
N GLU A 342 10.59 -10.09 -7.27
CA GLU A 342 12.00 -10.40 -7.54
C GLU A 342 12.90 -9.15 -7.60
N VAL A 343 12.57 -8.11 -6.82
CA VAL A 343 13.24 -6.80 -6.90
C VAL A 343 14.42 -6.66 -5.93
N MET A 344 14.42 -7.42 -4.84
CA MET A 344 15.52 -7.44 -3.85
C MET A 344 15.94 -8.88 -3.61
N PRO A 345 16.91 -9.40 -4.37
CA PRO A 345 17.45 -10.74 -4.12
C PRO A 345 18.23 -10.78 -2.78
N PRO A 346 18.35 -11.95 -2.15
CA PRO A 346 19.21 -12.14 -0.99
C PRO A 346 20.67 -11.82 -1.27
N ALA A 347 21.36 -11.28 -0.27
CA ALA A 347 22.79 -10.97 -0.38
C ALA A 347 23.61 -12.21 -0.76
N GLY A 348 23.35 -13.37 -0.16
CA GLY A 348 24.03 -14.64 -0.47
C GLY A 348 23.81 -15.13 -1.91
N GLN A 349 22.75 -14.68 -2.60
CA GLN A 349 22.55 -15.01 -4.01
C GLN A 349 23.39 -14.12 -4.95
N VAL A 350 23.55 -12.85 -4.60
CA VAL A 350 24.26 -11.85 -5.45
C VAL A 350 25.76 -11.81 -5.15
N PHE A 351 26.12 -11.98 -3.88
CA PHE A 351 27.48 -11.97 -3.35
C PHE A 351 27.80 -13.27 -2.62
N PRO A 352 27.60 -14.45 -3.26
CA PRO A 352 27.73 -15.73 -2.60
C PRO A 352 29.11 -15.86 -1.96
N THR A 353 29.14 -16.15 -0.67
CA THR A 353 30.39 -16.52 -0.02
C THR A 353 30.50 -18.03 0.01
N LYS A 354 31.75 -18.48 -0.04
CA LYS A 354 32.02 -19.91 -0.04
C LYS A 354 32.08 -20.34 1.42
N HIS A 355 30.96 -20.77 1.99
CA HIS A 355 30.95 -21.44 3.29
C HIS A 355 30.90 -22.96 3.12
N VAL A 356 31.61 -23.68 3.98
CA VAL A 356 31.47 -25.13 4.12
C VAL A 356 30.31 -25.38 5.10
N GLU A 357 29.10 -25.60 4.61
CA GLU A 357 27.99 -26.05 5.46
C GLU A 357 28.16 -27.52 5.83
N TYR A 358 28.42 -27.81 7.11
CA TYR A 358 28.21 -29.15 7.66
C TYR A 358 26.71 -29.33 7.91
N SER A 359 25.95 -29.68 6.88
CA SER A 359 24.61 -30.23 7.10
C SER A 359 24.74 -31.68 7.56
N ALA A 360 23.85 -32.15 8.43
CA ALA A 360 23.80 -33.53 8.91
C ALA A 360 23.54 -34.58 7.80
N GLY A 361 23.38 -34.14 6.54
CA GLY A 361 23.28 -34.96 5.34
C GLY A 361 24.28 -34.59 4.23
N GLY A 362 25.35 -33.84 4.55
CA GLY A 362 26.40 -33.49 3.60
C GLY A 362 27.12 -34.73 3.05
N THR A 363 27.64 -34.64 1.83
CA THR A 363 28.47 -35.72 1.26
C THR A 363 29.66 -35.98 2.18
N PRO A 364 29.88 -37.24 2.64
CA PRO A 364 31.01 -37.57 3.48
C PRO A 364 32.30 -37.08 2.84
N GLU A 365 33.11 -36.35 3.61
CA GLU A 365 34.43 -35.92 3.14
C GLU A 365 35.24 -37.12 2.67
N LYS A 366 35.88 -37.00 1.51
CA LYS A 366 36.86 -37.98 1.02
C LYS A 366 38.17 -37.79 1.78
N ILE A 367 38.15 -38.11 3.06
CA ILE A 367 39.31 -38.02 3.95
C ILE A 367 40.39 -39.00 3.47
N ILE A 368 41.62 -38.52 3.37
CA ILE A 368 42.79 -39.35 3.19
C ILE A 368 43.17 -39.87 4.59
N PRO A 369 43.10 -41.19 4.85
CA PRO A 369 43.49 -41.77 6.13
C PRO A 369 44.90 -41.36 6.53
N VAL A 370 45.17 -41.18 7.82
CA VAL A 370 46.45 -40.66 8.33
C VAL A 370 47.62 -41.59 7.95
N GLU A 371 47.37 -42.89 7.88
CA GLU A 371 48.29 -43.93 7.42
C GLU A 371 48.72 -43.75 5.95
N ASP A 372 47.91 -43.08 5.13
CA ASP A 372 48.18 -42.82 3.71
C ASP A 372 48.84 -41.45 3.49
N TRP A 373 49.12 -40.70 4.56
CA TRP A 373 49.74 -39.38 4.43
C TRP A 373 51.18 -39.49 3.95
N THR A 374 51.49 -38.74 2.89
CA THR A 374 52.87 -38.56 2.43
C THR A 374 53.71 -37.83 3.49
N LYS A 375 55.03 -37.98 3.45
CA LYS A 375 55.95 -37.25 4.35
C LYS A 375 55.77 -35.73 4.23
N GLU A 376 55.43 -35.25 3.03
CA GLU A 376 55.14 -33.85 2.76
C GLU A 376 53.83 -33.39 3.40
N MET A 377 52.77 -34.20 3.37
CA MET A 377 51.51 -33.92 4.10
C MET A 377 51.73 -33.85 5.60
N GLN A 378 52.46 -34.83 6.15
CA GLN A 378 52.81 -34.86 7.58
C GLN A 378 53.59 -33.61 7.98
N ALA A 379 54.55 -33.18 7.16
CA ALA A 379 55.32 -31.97 7.43
C ALA A 379 54.46 -30.70 7.44
N VAL A 380 53.46 -30.57 6.56
CA VAL A 380 52.52 -29.43 6.58
C VAL A 380 51.62 -29.50 7.83
N ALA A 381 51.11 -30.69 8.17
CA ALA A 381 50.28 -30.89 9.36
C ALA A 381 51.02 -30.48 10.64
N THR A 382 52.25 -30.95 10.83
CA THR A 382 53.10 -30.55 11.97
C THR A 382 53.30 -29.04 12.04
N ILE A 383 53.51 -28.38 10.90
CA ILE A 383 53.68 -26.91 10.90
C ILE A 383 52.40 -26.19 11.26
N ALA A 384 51.24 -26.65 10.79
CA ALA A 384 49.97 -26.07 11.16
C ALA A 384 49.67 -26.24 12.66
N GLU A 385 49.94 -27.43 13.22
CA GLU A 385 49.82 -27.72 14.65
C GLU A 385 50.77 -26.85 15.48
N ASP A 386 52.04 -26.78 15.10
CA ASP A 386 53.05 -25.95 15.77
C ASP A 386 52.68 -24.47 15.69
N ALA A 387 52.15 -24.02 14.54
CA ALA A 387 51.71 -22.65 14.36
C ALA A 387 50.51 -22.32 15.25
N ALA A 388 49.50 -23.20 15.31
CA ALA A 388 48.34 -23.02 16.17
C ALA A 388 48.70 -23.03 17.66
N ARG A 389 49.58 -23.94 18.09
CA ARG A 389 50.08 -24.00 19.46
C ARG A 389 50.85 -22.74 19.82
N THR A 390 51.73 -22.28 18.94
CA THR A 390 52.63 -21.15 19.20
C THR A 390 51.91 -19.81 19.15
N ALA A 391 51.06 -19.60 18.14
CA ALA A 391 50.43 -18.32 17.89
C ALA A 391 49.12 -18.13 18.66
N LEU A 392 48.36 -19.20 18.90
CA LEU A 392 46.99 -19.15 19.43
C LEU A 392 46.79 -19.97 20.72
N ASP A 393 47.81 -20.64 21.25
CA ASP A 393 47.73 -21.55 22.40
C ASP A 393 46.69 -22.69 22.22
N ILE A 394 46.41 -23.06 20.97
CA ILE A 394 45.55 -24.20 20.63
C ILE A 394 46.39 -25.47 20.79
N ARG A 395 46.17 -26.20 21.88
CA ARG A 395 46.94 -27.41 22.23
C ARG A 395 46.60 -28.62 21.35
N HIS A 396 45.38 -28.66 20.82
CA HIS A 396 44.88 -29.77 20.01
C HIS A 396 44.19 -29.19 18.78
N LEU A 397 44.92 -29.12 17.67
CA LEU A 397 44.36 -28.84 16.35
C LEU A 397 44.27 -30.16 15.59
N SER A 398 43.09 -30.52 15.10
CA SER A 398 42.93 -31.72 14.26
C SER A 398 43.20 -31.35 12.81
N ILE A 399 44.24 -31.94 12.20
CA ILE A 399 44.51 -31.78 10.78
C ILE A 399 43.81 -32.88 9.99
N ILE A 400 43.08 -32.48 8.95
CA ILE A 400 42.36 -33.40 8.08
C ILE A 400 42.81 -33.16 6.63
N MET A 401 43.28 -34.21 5.96
CA MET A 401 43.62 -34.15 4.54
C MET A 401 42.43 -34.69 3.74
N VAL A 402 41.91 -33.92 2.79
CA VAL A 402 40.80 -34.35 1.94
C VAL A 402 41.24 -34.46 0.48
N ASN A 403 40.65 -35.41 -0.25
CA ASN A 403 40.85 -35.62 -1.68
C ASN A 403 39.54 -35.41 -2.43
N ASP A 404 39.02 -34.19 -2.37
CA ASP A 404 37.73 -33.85 -2.95
C ASP A 404 37.85 -32.77 -4.04
N PRO A 405 37.53 -33.07 -5.32
CA PRO A 405 37.59 -32.07 -6.39
C PRO A 405 36.56 -30.94 -6.22
N LYS A 406 35.49 -31.14 -5.45
CA LYS A 406 34.44 -30.15 -5.13
C LYS A 406 33.79 -30.48 -3.79
N HIS A 407 34.38 -30.02 -2.69
CA HIS A 407 33.75 -30.15 -1.38
C HIS A 407 32.52 -29.23 -1.28
N ASN A 408 31.33 -29.80 -1.03
CA ASN A 408 30.05 -29.08 -1.07
C ASN A 408 29.86 -28.20 -2.32
N GLY A 409 30.30 -28.69 -3.49
CA GLY A 409 30.19 -27.96 -4.76
C GLY A 409 31.27 -26.89 -5.00
N ASN A 410 32.09 -26.59 -4.00
CA ASN A 410 33.10 -25.54 -4.02
C ASN A 410 34.54 -26.10 -4.09
N ARG A 411 35.45 -25.32 -4.68
CA ARG A 411 36.90 -25.65 -4.77
C ARG A 411 37.68 -24.94 -3.67
N PHE A 412 37.55 -25.41 -2.43
CA PHE A 412 38.32 -24.90 -1.30
C PHE A 412 39.74 -25.46 -1.29
N ALA A 413 40.72 -24.61 -1.02
CA ALA A 413 42.12 -25.01 -0.83
C ALA A 413 42.35 -25.54 0.59
N ALA A 414 41.83 -24.83 1.60
CA ALA A 414 41.75 -25.25 2.98
C ALA A 414 40.50 -24.62 3.63
N TRP A 415 40.16 -25.07 4.84
CA TRP A 415 39.19 -24.40 5.72
C TRP A 415 39.44 -24.75 7.19
N TYR A 416 39.26 -23.77 8.07
CA TYR A 416 39.21 -23.98 9.52
C TYR A 416 37.76 -24.04 10.04
N CYS A 417 37.44 -25.04 10.86
CA CYS A 417 36.17 -25.15 11.55
C CYS A 417 36.35 -25.87 12.89
N ASP A 418 35.95 -25.22 13.99
CA ASP A 418 35.86 -25.82 15.33
C ASP A 418 37.06 -26.69 15.75
N GLY A 419 38.27 -26.10 15.70
CA GLY A 419 39.51 -26.80 16.08
C GLY A 419 39.99 -27.85 15.07
N ARG A 420 39.40 -27.87 13.87
CA ARG A 420 39.83 -28.71 12.74
C ARG A 420 40.30 -27.82 11.60
N LEU A 421 41.43 -28.19 11.01
CA LEU A 421 41.96 -27.54 9.82
C LEU A 421 42.05 -28.57 8.70
N HIS A 422 41.28 -28.34 7.65
CA HIS A 422 41.18 -29.23 6.51
C HIS A 422 42.06 -28.70 5.38
N PHE A 423 42.89 -29.55 4.77
CA PHE A 423 43.64 -29.24 3.55
C PHE A 423 43.14 -30.10 2.40
N ASN A 424 42.75 -29.45 1.30
CA ASN A 424 42.27 -30.16 0.13
C ASN A 424 43.41 -30.50 -0.81
N TYR A 425 43.97 -31.70 -0.66
CA TYR A 425 45.06 -32.21 -1.48
C TYR A 425 44.71 -32.19 -2.98
N ARG A 426 43.45 -32.42 -3.33
CA ARG A 426 43.00 -32.42 -4.73
C ARG A 426 43.07 -31.04 -5.36
N VAL A 427 42.78 -29.99 -4.59
CA VAL A 427 42.76 -28.59 -5.05
C VAL A 427 44.15 -27.95 -4.95
N LEU A 428 44.84 -28.16 -3.84
CA LEU A 428 46.20 -27.67 -3.60
C LEU A 428 47.24 -28.33 -4.52
N GLY A 429 47.03 -29.61 -4.83
CA GLY A 429 47.92 -30.40 -5.68
C GLY A 429 49.21 -30.83 -4.98
N LYS A 430 49.81 -31.92 -5.49
CA LYS A 430 51.02 -32.54 -4.91
C LYS A 430 52.20 -31.58 -4.77
N SER A 431 52.37 -30.65 -5.71
CA SER A 431 53.47 -29.69 -5.69
C SER A 431 53.39 -28.76 -4.49
N TRP A 432 52.19 -28.33 -4.08
CA TRP A 432 52.01 -27.36 -2.99
C TRP A 432 52.58 -27.88 -1.67
N PHE A 433 52.48 -29.18 -1.37
CA PHE A 433 52.99 -29.77 -0.12
C PHE A 433 54.53 -29.87 -0.05
N ARG A 434 55.24 -29.67 -1.17
CA ARG A 434 56.69 -29.77 -1.19
C ARG A 434 57.34 -28.64 -0.39
N LYS A 435 58.49 -28.94 0.24
CA LYS A 435 59.24 -27.99 1.09
C LYS A 435 59.56 -26.66 0.40
N GLN A 436 59.71 -26.63 -0.92
CA GLN A 436 60.01 -25.40 -1.66
C GLN A 436 58.87 -24.35 -1.62
N ASN A 437 57.64 -24.77 -1.32
CA ASN A 437 56.47 -23.88 -1.28
C ASN A 437 56.09 -23.46 0.16
N ARG A 438 57.08 -23.36 1.05
CA ARG A 438 56.84 -23.13 2.49
C ARG A 438 56.16 -21.78 2.76
N GLU A 439 56.48 -20.77 1.97
CA GLU A 439 55.86 -19.44 2.08
C GLU A 439 54.36 -19.50 1.82
N GLN A 440 53.93 -20.11 0.70
CA GLN A 440 52.50 -20.25 0.38
C GLN A 440 51.77 -21.13 1.40
N GLN A 441 52.46 -22.13 1.96
CA GLN A 441 51.89 -22.96 3.03
C GLN A 441 51.64 -22.14 4.30
N LEU A 442 52.61 -21.32 4.71
CA LEU A 442 52.47 -20.48 5.90
C LEU A 442 51.41 -19.40 5.70
N GLU A 443 51.34 -18.78 4.52
CA GLU A 443 50.29 -17.81 4.18
C GLU A 443 48.89 -18.42 4.37
N LEU A 444 48.65 -19.60 3.77
CA LEU A 444 47.37 -20.27 3.90
C LEU A 444 47.10 -20.73 5.34
N ILE A 445 48.10 -21.26 6.05
CA ILE A 445 47.94 -21.66 7.45
C ILE A 445 47.57 -20.45 8.32
N ILE A 446 48.23 -19.30 8.14
CA ILE A 446 47.92 -18.08 8.89
C ILE A 446 46.50 -17.61 8.60
N HIS A 447 46.11 -17.59 7.33
CA HIS A 447 44.77 -17.24 6.88
C HIS A 447 43.71 -18.12 7.56
N GLU A 448 43.87 -19.44 7.49
CA GLU A 448 42.90 -20.37 8.06
C GLU A 448 42.88 -20.33 9.59
N LEU A 449 44.03 -20.20 10.26
CA LEU A 449 44.08 -20.10 11.72
C LEU A 449 43.50 -18.78 12.23
N ALA A 450 43.50 -17.71 11.44
CA ALA A 450 42.83 -16.46 11.83
C ALA A 450 41.33 -16.65 12.04
N HIS A 451 40.69 -17.63 11.38
CA HIS A 451 39.29 -18.00 11.61
C HIS A 451 39.02 -18.57 13.01
N ALA A 452 40.04 -19.01 13.74
CA ALA A 452 39.88 -19.37 15.15
C ALA A 452 39.61 -18.15 16.05
N VAL A 453 39.96 -16.94 15.59
CA VAL A 453 39.80 -15.69 16.35
C VAL A 453 38.61 -14.87 15.85
N GLU A 454 38.41 -14.82 14.54
CA GLU A 454 37.39 -14.01 13.90
C GLU A 454 36.96 -14.65 12.57
N SER A 455 35.66 -14.85 12.35
CA SER A 455 35.18 -15.51 11.13
C SER A 455 35.06 -14.55 9.95
N ASN A 456 34.92 -13.24 10.19
CA ASN A 456 34.68 -12.26 9.14
C ASN A 456 35.98 -11.69 8.54
N HIS A 457 36.32 -12.09 7.31
CA HIS A 457 37.50 -11.66 6.56
C HIS A 457 37.64 -10.14 6.40
N LEU A 458 36.54 -9.40 6.43
CA LEU A 458 36.52 -7.95 6.22
C LEU A 458 36.64 -7.15 7.53
N SER A 459 36.77 -7.83 8.67
CA SER A 459 36.94 -7.15 9.95
C SER A 459 38.41 -6.76 10.20
N THR A 460 38.61 -5.63 10.87
CA THR A 460 39.95 -5.24 11.37
C THR A 460 40.54 -6.33 12.26
N ARG A 461 39.70 -7.00 13.05
CA ARG A 461 40.11 -8.08 13.96
C ARG A 461 40.64 -9.30 13.22
N TYR A 462 40.09 -9.66 12.07
CA TYR A 462 40.63 -10.74 11.23
C TYR A 462 42.00 -10.37 10.66
N HIS A 463 42.14 -9.15 10.12
CA HIS A 463 43.43 -8.64 9.67
C HIS A 463 44.47 -8.61 10.80
N GLU A 464 44.10 -8.10 11.97
CA GLU A 464 44.95 -8.11 13.17
C GLU A 464 45.29 -9.54 13.61
N ALA A 465 44.36 -10.49 13.51
CA ALA A 465 44.62 -11.89 13.82
C ALA A 465 45.69 -12.47 12.89
N CYS A 466 45.59 -12.26 11.57
CA CYS A 466 46.62 -12.64 10.60
C CYS A 466 47.99 -12.03 10.96
N CYS A 467 48.03 -10.72 11.22
CA CYS A 467 49.27 -10.02 11.60
C CYS A 467 49.86 -10.56 12.91
N ASN A 468 49.03 -10.78 13.92
CA ASN A 468 49.45 -11.27 15.24
C ASN A 468 49.97 -12.71 15.17
N ILE A 469 49.31 -13.57 14.39
CA ILE A 469 49.77 -14.94 14.16
C ILE A 469 51.15 -14.89 13.48
N GLY A 470 51.29 -14.15 12.38
CA GLY A 470 52.57 -13.99 11.68
C GLY A 470 53.69 -13.48 12.61
N ALA A 471 53.41 -12.43 13.38
CA ALA A 471 54.38 -11.85 14.33
C ALA A 471 54.83 -12.85 15.40
N LYS A 472 53.90 -13.62 15.99
CA LYS A 472 54.23 -14.64 17.00
C LYS A 472 55.07 -15.77 16.43
N LEU A 473 54.81 -16.22 15.20
CA LEU A 473 55.61 -17.25 14.54
C LEU A 473 57.05 -16.77 14.28
N VAL A 474 57.22 -15.53 13.83
CA VAL A 474 58.55 -14.92 13.66
C VAL A 474 59.28 -14.83 15.00
N LEU A 475 58.62 -14.33 16.05
CA LEU A 475 59.22 -14.22 17.38
C LEU A 475 59.63 -15.57 17.96
N TRP A 476 58.82 -16.62 17.74
CA TRP A 476 59.15 -17.98 18.15
C TRP A 476 60.40 -18.50 17.43
N ARG A 477 60.50 -18.26 16.11
CA ARG A 477 61.66 -18.66 15.34
C ARG A 477 62.94 -17.90 15.73
N LEU A 478 62.83 -16.66 16.18
CA LEU A 478 63.99 -15.90 16.68
C LEU A 478 64.46 -16.37 18.08
N ARG A 479 63.62 -17.09 18.82
CA ARG A 479 63.92 -17.61 20.17
C ARG A 479 64.43 -19.06 20.16
N THR A 480 64.40 -19.74 19.02
CA THR A 480 64.72 -21.17 18.83
C THR A 480 65.71 -21.36 17.70
#